data_AF-A0A6J2AJW0-F1
#
_entry.id   AF-A0A6J2AJW0-F1
#
_cell.length_a   1.000
_cell.length_b   1.000
_cell.length_c   1.000
_cell.angle_alpha   90.00
_cell.angle_beta   90.00
_cell.angle_gamma   90.00
#
_symmetry.space_group_name_H-M   'P 1'
#
loop_
_entity.id
_entity.type
_entity.pdbx_description
1 polymer ?
#
loop_
_entity_poly.entity_id
_entity_poly.type
_entity_poly.pdbx_seq_one_letter_code
_entity_poly.pdbx_strand_id
1 'polypeptide(L)'
;MKLFTGLIFCSLVLGVSSEWYSFLGEAAQGAWDMWRAYSDMREANYIGADKYFHARGNYDAAQRGPGGAWAAKVISNARENSQRVTDFFSHRSSGHGAEDSKADQAANEWGRSGKDPNHFRPAGLPRKY
;
A
#
# COMPACT_ATOMS: atom_id res chain seq x y z
N MET A 1 -25.15 -37.00 17.94
CA MET A 1 -24.38 -36.66 16.71
C MET A 1 -24.88 -35.39 16.03
N LYS A 2 -26.17 -35.23 15.70
CA LYS A 2 -26.71 -34.05 14.96
C LYS A 2 -26.40 -32.66 15.58
N LEU A 3 -26.45 -32.52 16.90
CA LEU A 3 -26.10 -31.28 17.61
C LEU A 3 -24.60 -30.92 17.51
N PHE A 4 -23.74 -31.92 17.59
CA PHE A 4 -22.28 -31.73 17.51
C PHE A 4 -21.86 -31.33 16.09
N THR A 5 -22.46 -31.93 15.06
CA THR A 5 -22.25 -31.53 13.67
C THR A 5 -22.76 -30.11 13.39
N GLY A 6 -23.91 -29.73 13.97
CA GLY A 6 -24.46 -28.38 13.85
C GLY A 6 -23.59 -27.32 14.53
N LEU A 7 -23.04 -27.62 15.70
CA LEU A 7 -22.10 -26.72 16.40
C LEU A 7 -20.81 -26.51 15.61
N ILE A 8 -20.20 -27.59 15.09
CA ILE A 8 -19.01 -27.49 14.23
C ILE A 8 -19.29 -26.62 13.00
N PHE A 9 -20.41 -26.86 12.32
CA PHE A 9 -20.79 -26.09 11.13
C PHE A 9 -21.04 -24.61 11.46
N CYS A 10 -21.71 -24.32 12.58
CA CYS A 10 -21.98 -22.95 13.02
C CYS A 10 -20.67 -22.22 13.41
N SER A 11 -19.74 -22.89 14.10
CA SER A 11 -18.43 -22.32 14.41
C SER A 11 -17.57 -22.05 13.16
N LEU A 12 -17.68 -22.88 12.12
CA LEU A 12 -16.98 -22.65 10.85
C LEU A 12 -17.54 -21.42 10.12
N VAL A 13 -18.87 -21.26 10.07
CA VAL A 13 -19.52 -20.10 9.44
C VAL A 13 -19.22 -18.80 10.18
N LEU A 14 -19.24 -18.83 11.52
CA LEU A 14 -18.89 -17.66 12.34
C LEU A 14 -17.40 -17.32 12.26
N GLY A 15 -16.52 -18.33 12.20
CA GLY A 15 -15.08 -18.12 11.97
C GLY A 15 -14.81 -17.43 10.64
N VAL A 16 -15.32 -17.98 9.53
CA VAL A 16 -15.14 -17.43 8.17
C VAL A 16 -15.69 -16.01 8.05
N SER A 17 -16.83 -15.72 8.65
CA SER A 17 -17.40 -14.36 8.62
C SER A 17 -16.54 -13.36 9.41
N SER A 18 -15.98 -13.75 10.56
CA SER A 18 -15.11 -12.88 11.37
C SER A 18 -13.79 -12.52 10.68
N GLU A 19 -13.16 -13.48 9.99
CA GLU A 19 -11.92 -13.25 9.22
C GLU A 19 -12.16 -12.34 8.00
N TRP A 20 -13.33 -12.44 7.38
CA TRP A 20 -13.69 -11.57 6.27
C TRP A 20 -13.89 -10.11 6.71
N TYR A 21 -14.52 -9.90 7.87
CA TYR A 21 -14.68 -8.56 8.42
C TYR A 21 -13.34 -7.94 8.84
N SER A 22 -12.43 -8.71 9.45
CA SER A 22 -11.10 -8.21 9.78
C SER A 22 -10.34 -7.85 8.51
N PHE A 23 -10.30 -8.73 7.50
CA PHE A 23 -9.63 -8.46 6.23
C PHE A 23 -10.14 -7.17 5.56
N LEU A 24 -11.45 -6.97 5.48
CA LEU A 24 -12.02 -5.74 4.90
C LEU A 24 -11.68 -4.50 5.71
N GLY A 25 -11.70 -4.60 7.05
CA GLY A 25 -11.29 -3.51 7.93
C GLY A 25 -9.82 -3.14 7.74
N GLU A 26 -8.94 -4.13 7.66
CA GLU A 26 -7.51 -3.95 7.38
C GLU A 26 -7.28 -3.32 5.99
N ALA A 27 -8.01 -3.77 4.97
CA ALA A 27 -7.91 -3.23 3.62
C ALA A 27 -8.35 -1.76 3.54
N ALA A 28 -9.44 -1.40 4.23
CA ALA A 28 -9.89 -0.01 4.30
C ALA A 28 -8.87 0.89 5.02
N GLN A 29 -8.30 0.41 6.14
CA GLN A 29 -7.24 1.12 6.86
C GLN A 29 -5.97 1.25 6.01
N GLY A 30 -5.55 0.18 5.32
CA GLY A 30 -4.40 0.21 4.44
C GLY A 30 -4.58 1.15 3.24
N ALA A 31 -5.78 1.22 2.67
CA ALA A 31 -6.10 2.20 1.63
C ALA A 31 -6.01 3.64 2.15
N TRP A 32 -6.47 3.89 3.38
CA TRP A 32 -6.32 5.20 4.03
C TRP A 32 -4.86 5.56 4.26
N ASP A 33 -4.02 4.61 4.67
CA ASP A 33 -2.58 4.84 4.84
C ASP A 33 -1.88 5.17 3.52
N MET A 34 -2.24 4.48 2.43
CA MET A 34 -1.74 4.79 1.09
C MET A 34 -2.16 6.21 0.65
N TRP A 35 -3.41 6.60 0.90
CA TRP A 35 -3.90 7.95 0.62
C TRP A 35 -3.18 9.02 1.45
N ARG A 36 -2.96 8.76 2.74
CA ARG A 36 -2.22 9.64 3.64
C ARG A 36 -0.78 9.82 3.17
N ALA A 37 -0.10 8.75 2.76
CA ALA A 37 1.25 8.85 2.20
C ALA A 37 1.31 9.68 0.92
N TYR A 38 0.34 9.52 0.02
CA TYR A 38 0.22 10.37 -1.16
C TYR A 38 -0.05 11.84 -0.81
N SER A 39 -0.93 12.09 0.16
CA SER A 39 -1.28 13.44 0.61
C SER A 39 -0.07 14.16 1.23
N ASP A 40 0.65 13.46 2.11
CA ASP A 40 1.88 13.99 2.74
C ASP A 40 2.98 14.23 1.70
N MET A 41 3.13 13.35 0.70
CA MET A 41 4.08 13.56 -0.40
C MET A 41 3.79 14.87 -1.15
N ARG A 42 2.50 15.13 -1.42
CA ARG A 42 2.06 16.36 -2.08
C ARG A 42 2.22 17.59 -1.20
N GLU A 43 1.92 17.47 0.10
CA GLU A 43 2.10 18.55 1.06
C GLU A 43 3.57 18.90 1.25
N ALA A 44 4.43 17.88 1.38
CA ALA A 44 5.86 18.05 1.58
C ALA A 44 6.52 18.73 0.37
N ASN A 45 6.04 18.42 -0.85
CA ASN A 45 6.57 18.93 -2.11
C ASN A 45 8.11 18.90 -2.15
N TYR A 46 8.69 17.80 -1.67
CA TYR A 46 10.12 17.69 -1.37
C TYR A 46 10.85 16.85 -2.43
N ILE A 47 11.88 17.43 -3.03
CA ILE A 47 12.66 16.78 -4.09
C ILE A 47 13.36 15.54 -3.52
N GLY A 48 13.22 14.41 -4.21
CA GLY A 48 13.84 13.14 -3.83
C GLY A 48 13.12 12.37 -2.72
N ALA A 49 11.97 12.82 -2.23
CA ALA A 49 11.21 12.12 -1.19
C ALA A 49 10.19 11.09 -1.72
N ASP A 50 9.98 11.00 -3.03
CA ASP A 50 8.97 10.13 -3.64
C ASP A 50 9.08 8.67 -3.17
N LYS A 51 10.26 8.06 -3.27
CA LYS A 51 10.50 6.66 -2.84
C LYS A 51 10.27 6.44 -1.34
N TYR A 52 10.53 7.47 -0.53
CA TYR A 52 10.20 7.43 0.90
C TYR A 52 8.70 7.31 1.13
N PHE A 53 7.88 8.13 0.46
CA PHE A 53 6.42 8.08 0.62
C PHE A 53 5.82 6.79 0.04
N HIS A 54 6.38 6.27 -1.05
CA HIS A 54 6.05 4.95 -1.58
C HIS A 54 6.28 3.83 -0.56
N ALA A 55 7.47 3.79 0.04
CA ALA A 55 7.82 2.80 1.06
C ALA A 55 6.98 3.00 2.33
N ARG A 56 6.80 4.24 2.80
CA ARG A 56 6.05 4.53 4.04
C ARG A 56 4.58 4.17 3.92
N GLY A 57 3.92 4.51 2.82
CA GLY A 57 2.53 4.14 2.59
C GLY A 57 2.32 2.62 2.57
N ASN A 58 3.21 1.89 1.88
CA ASN A 58 3.16 0.44 1.84
C ASN A 58 3.49 -0.21 3.19
N TYR A 59 4.44 0.37 3.95
CA TYR A 59 4.79 -0.08 5.29
C TYR A 59 3.61 0.07 6.24
N ASP A 60 3.04 1.28 6.36
CA ASP A 60 1.91 1.58 7.24
C ASP A 60 0.71 0.68 6.92
N ALA A 61 0.39 0.52 5.63
CA ALA A 61 -0.69 -0.34 5.19
C ALA A 61 -0.42 -1.82 5.51
N ALA A 62 0.80 -2.31 5.32
CA ALA A 62 1.15 -3.69 5.66
C ALA A 62 1.09 -3.97 7.17
N GLN A 63 1.36 -2.96 8.02
CA GLN A 63 1.21 -3.09 9.48
C GLN A 63 -0.24 -3.30 9.92
N ARG A 64 -1.24 -3.04 9.05
CA ARG A 64 -2.64 -3.32 9.37
C ARG A 64 -2.96 -4.81 9.36
N GLY A 65 -2.23 -5.61 8.58
CA GLY A 65 -2.49 -7.03 8.40
C GLY A 65 -2.59 -7.42 6.92
N PRO A 66 -2.98 -8.68 6.62
CA PRO A 66 -3.10 -9.19 5.26
C PRO A 66 -3.97 -8.33 4.33
N GLY A 67 -5.09 -7.79 4.82
CA GLY A 67 -5.96 -6.92 4.04
C GLY A 67 -5.29 -5.59 3.67
N GLY A 68 -4.52 -5.01 4.60
CA GLY A 68 -3.78 -3.77 4.34
C GLY A 68 -2.62 -3.98 3.36
N ALA A 69 -1.87 -5.08 3.49
CA ALA A 69 -0.84 -5.45 2.54
C ALA A 69 -1.42 -5.71 1.13
N TRP A 70 -2.60 -6.33 1.05
CA TRP A 70 -3.34 -6.50 -0.21
C TRP A 70 -3.72 -5.15 -0.82
N ALA A 71 -4.32 -4.25 -0.03
CA ALA A 71 -4.72 -2.92 -0.49
C ALA A 71 -3.51 -2.14 -1.02
N ALA A 72 -2.39 -2.15 -0.30
CA ALA A 72 -1.14 -1.51 -0.70
C ALA A 72 -0.64 -2.01 -2.05
N LYS A 73 -0.70 -3.33 -2.30
CA LYS A 73 -0.33 -3.95 -3.58
C LYS A 73 -1.23 -3.48 -4.72
N VAL A 74 -2.55 -3.55 -4.53
CA VAL A 74 -3.52 -3.17 -5.57
C VAL A 74 -3.36 -1.70 -5.94
N ILE A 75 -3.26 -0.81 -4.94
CA ILE A 75 -3.14 0.64 -5.17
C ILE A 75 -1.79 0.99 -5.82
N SER A 76 -0.70 0.36 -5.39
CA SER A 76 0.63 0.57 -6.00
C SER A 76 0.63 0.22 -7.50
N ASN A 77 0.06 -0.94 -7.86
CA ASN A 77 -0.04 -1.37 -9.25
C ASN A 77 -0.98 -0.49 -10.08
N ALA A 78 -2.09 -0.04 -9.48
CA ALA A 78 -3.01 0.88 -10.15
C ALA A 78 -2.36 2.23 -10.47
N ARG A 79 -1.55 2.78 -9.54
CA ARG A 79 -0.79 4.01 -9.74
C ARG A 79 0.21 3.86 -10.88
N GLU A 80 0.98 2.77 -10.90
CA GLU A 80 1.94 2.49 -11.98
C GLU A 80 1.24 2.42 -13.34
N ASN A 81 0.12 1.69 -13.42
CA ASN A 81 -0.62 1.56 -14.67
C ASN A 81 -1.16 2.91 -15.15
N SER A 82 -1.70 3.74 -14.24
CA SER A 82 -2.14 5.09 -14.58
C SER A 82 -0.99 5.95 -15.12
N GLN A 83 0.19 5.90 -14.50
CA GLN A 83 1.37 6.64 -14.98
C GLN A 83 1.74 6.22 -16.41
N ARG A 84 1.86 4.91 -16.65
CA ARG A 84 2.19 4.35 -17.98
C ARG A 84 1.16 4.71 -19.05
N VAL A 85 -0.12 4.68 -18.71
CA VAL A 85 -1.20 5.09 -19.62
C VAL A 85 -1.09 6.58 -19.94
N THR A 86 -0.83 7.41 -18.93
CA THR A 86 -0.70 8.86 -19.13
C THR A 86 0.48 9.16 -20.06
N ASP A 87 1.64 8.53 -19.83
CA ASP A 87 2.85 8.68 -20.66
C ASP A 87 2.62 8.32 -22.13
N PHE A 88 1.84 7.26 -22.39
CA PHE A 88 1.51 6.82 -23.73
C PHE A 88 0.71 7.89 -24.49
N PHE A 89 -0.30 8.47 -23.85
CA PHE A 89 -1.19 9.45 -24.48
C PHE A 89 -0.60 10.86 -24.56
N SER A 90 0.32 11.24 -23.67
CA SER A 90 0.90 12.60 -23.65
C SER A 90 1.98 12.84 -24.71
N HIS A 91 2.48 11.80 -25.41
CA HIS A 91 3.65 11.88 -26.32
C HIS A 91 4.86 12.62 -25.68
N ARG A 92 4.87 12.66 -24.35
CA ARG A 92 5.82 13.34 -23.48
C ARG A 92 5.97 12.42 -22.29
N SER A 93 7.18 11.97 -22.01
CA SER A 93 7.46 11.26 -20.77
C SER A 93 7.04 12.19 -19.62
N SER A 94 6.24 11.71 -18.68
CA SER A 94 5.99 12.38 -17.39
C SER A 94 7.26 12.54 -16.54
N GLY A 95 8.42 12.15 -17.08
CA GLY A 95 9.69 12.02 -16.37
C GLY A 95 9.86 10.65 -15.73
N HIS A 96 8.94 9.70 -15.94
CA HIS A 96 8.96 8.36 -15.35
C HIS A 96 9.23 7.31 -16.43
N GLY A 97 10.49 6.91 -16.57
CA GLY A 97 10.88 5.82 -17.47
C GLY A 97 10.53 4.44 -16.88
N ALA A 98 10.75 3.38 -17.66
CA ALA A 98 10.65 2.01 -17.14
C ALA A 98 11.58 1.75 -15.94
N GLU A 99 12.68 2.50 -15.83
CA GLU A 99 13.59 2.45 -14.67
C GLU A 99 12.97 3.10 -13.43
N ASP A 100 12.27 4.23 -13.57
CA ASP A 100 11.57 4.88 -12.45
C ASP A 100 10.42 4.01 -11.94
N SER A 101 9.63 3.39 -12.84
CA SER A 101 8.59 2.43 -12.42
C SER A 101 9.17 1.25 -11.62
N LYS A 102 10.35 0.75 -12.01
CA LYS A 102 11.03 -0.34 -11.28
C LYS A 102 11.50 0.14 -9.90
N ALA A 103 12.04 1.36 -9.81
CA ALA A 103 12.46 1.94 -8.55
C ALA A 103 11.26 2.19 -7.61
N ASP A 104 10.13 2.65 -8.14
CA ASP A 104 8.86 2.81 -7.40
C ASP A 104 8.42 1.47 -6.83
N GLN A 105 8.41 0.42 -7.65
CA GLN A 105 8.01 -0.91 -7.21
C GLN A 105 8.95 -1.49 -6.16
N ALA A 106 10.26 -1.29 -6.31
CA ALA A 106 11.23 -1.71 -5.29
C ALA A 106 10.98 -1.00 -3.95
N ALA A 107 10.66 0.30 -3.96
CA ALA A 107 10.30 1.04 -2.75
C ALA A 107 8.97 0.56 -2.14
N ASN A 108 7.95 0.31 -2.98
CA ASN A 108 6.67 -0.24 -2.54
C ASN A 108 6.86 -1.60 -1.85
N GLU A 109 7.63 -2.51 -2.46
CA GLU A 109 7.92 -3.84 -1.92
C GLU A 109 8.77 -3.79 -0.65
N TRP A 110 9.76 -2.91 -0.60
CA TRP A 110 10.58 -2.68 0.59
C TRP A 110 9.69 -2.35 1.80
N GLY A 111 8.85 -1.33 1.66
CA GLY A 111 7.90 -0.93 2.70
C GLY A 111 6.92 -2.05 3.05
N ARG A 112 6.28 -2.65 2.04
CA ARG A 112 5.28 -3.71 2.24
C ARG A 112 5.86 -4.97 2.90
N SER A 113 7.17 -5.20 2.76
CA SER A 113 7.89 -6.29 3.45
C SER A 113 8.21 -6.00 4.92
N GLY A 114 7.84 -4.81 5.43
CA GLY A 114 8.09 -4.40 6.81
C GLY A 114 9.49 -3.84 7.05
N LYS A 115 10.25 -3.52 5.99
CA LYS A 115 11.55 -2.85 6.14
C LYS A 115 11.36 -1.36 6.36
N ASP A 116 12.30 -0.74 7.07
CA ASP A 116 12.25 0.67 7.46
C ASP A 116 12.17 1.60 6.22
N PRO A 117 11.10 2.40 6.07
CA PRO A 117 10.97 3.38 5.00
C PRO A 117 12.06 4.45 5.02
N ASN A 118 12.66 4.72 6.19
CA ASN A 118 13.72 5.74 6.30
C ASN A 118 14.98 5.41 5.51
N HIS A 119 15.11 4.17 5.02
CA HIS A 119 16.10 3.82 4.00
C HIS A 119 16.09 4.78 2.80
N PHE A 120 14.92 5.30 2.43
CA PHE A 120 14.73 6.24 1.31
C PHE A 120 14.56 7.70 1.76
N ARG A 121 14.64 8.00 3.06
CA ARG A 121 14.36 9.35 3.56
C ARG A 121 15.46 10.32 3.13
N PRO A 122 15.14 11.40 2.37
CA PRO A 122 16.15 12.39 2.03
C PRO A 122 16.51 13.26 3.23
N ALA A 123 17.77 13.71 3.26
CA ALA A 123 18.23 14.65 4.27
C ALA A 123 17.37 15.92 4.23
N GLY A 124 16.94 16.37 5.41
CA GLY A 124 16.12 17.58 5.57
C GLY A 124 14.61 17.39 5.44
N LEU A 125 14.11 16.19 5.09
CA LEU A 125 12.65 15.95 5.09
C LEU A 125 12.07 16.18 6.51
N PRO A 126 11.08 17.09 6.69
CA PRO A 126 10.53 17.42 8.01
C PRO A 126 10.06 16.19 8.77
N ARG A 127 10.40 16.09 10.06
CA ARG A 127 10.14 14.91 10.91
C ARG A 127 8.66 14.54 11.09
N LYS A 128 7.74 15.44 10.74
CA LYS A 128 6.30 15.13 10.78
C LYS A 128 5.88 14.11 9.72
N TYR A 129 6.69 13.97 8.67
CA TYR A 129 6.55 12.96 7.63
C TYR A 129 7.34 11.72 8.01
#